data_AF-A0A1W9R2D2-F1
#
_entry.id   AF-A0A1W9R2D2-F1
#
_cell.length_a   1.000
_cell.length_b   1.000
_cell.length_c   1.000
_cell.angle_alpha   90.00
_cell.angle_beta   90.00
_cell.angle_gamma   90.00
#
_symmetry.space_group_name_H-M   'P 1'
#
loop_
_entity.id
_entity.type
_entity.pdbx_description
1 polymer ?
#
loop_
_entity_poly.entity_id
_entity_poly.type
_entity_poly.pdbx_seq_one_letter_code
_entity_poly.pdbx_strand_id
1 'polypeptide(L)'
;MFKEIIKNIALVLNEKKIPYMIIGGQAVLLYGEPRLTRDIDITLGIGIDRIKEILGVINKTGLKVLVKDINKFVNETMVLPAMDEKTKIRVDFIFSYTIYEKQAINKAKKILLDDIEVYFASPEDIIIHKIFSGRPKDIEDIKSILLKNENIDVKYINKWLKEFQKTFPEKNFTKKFEKI
;
A
#
# COMPACT_ATOMS: atom_id res chain seq x y z
N MET A 1 6.09 12.66 -12.51
CA MET A 1 6.42 12.98 -11.10
C MET A 1 6.26 11.76 -10.21
N PHE A 2 5.05 11.24 -9.98
CA PHE A 2 4.83 10.01 -9.19
C PHE A 2 5.65 8.80 -9.67
N LYS A 3 5.62 8.53 -10.99
CA LYS A 3 6.39 7.44 -11.63
C LYS A 3 7.88 7.47 -11.24
N GLU A 4 8.53 8.63 -11.32
CA GLU A 4 9.96 8.77 -11.00
C GLU A 4 10.24 8.55 -9.51
N ILE A 5 9.41 9.09 -8.62
CA ILE A 5 9.56 8.87 -7.17
C ILE A 5 9.40 7.38 -6.84
N ILE A 6 8.35 6.74 -7.38
CA ILE A 6 8.09 5.31 -7.22
C ILE A 6 9.27 4.47 -7.72
N LYS A 7 9.76 4.76 -8.93
CA LYS A 7 10.89 4.05 -9.55
C LYS A 7 12.16 4.15 -8.70
N ASN A 8 12.49 5.35 -8.22
CA ASN A 8 13.67 5.57 -7.39
C ASN A 8 13.59 4.84 -6.05
N ILE A 9 12.41 4.85 -5.41
CA ILE A 9 12.20 4.09 -4.16
C ILE A 9 12.29 2.59 -4.42
N ALA A 10 11.60 2.09 -5.45
CA ALA A 10 11.59 0.69 -5.83
C ALA A 10 13.00 0.15 -6.08
N LEU A 11 13.82 0.89 -6.84
CA LEU A 11 15.22 0.53 -7.10
C LEU A 11 15.98 0.24 -5.79
N VAL A 12 15.91 1.16 -4.82
CA VAL A 12 16.65 1.03 -3.56
C VAL A 12 16.07 -0.07 -2.66
N LEU A 13 14.74 -0.24 -2.64
CA LEU A 13 14.10 -1.33 -1.89
C LEU A 13 14.50 -2.71 -2.46
N ASN A 14 14.53 -2.85 -3.79
CA ASN A 14 14.95 -4.06 -4.49
C ASN A 14 16.42 -4.39 -4.21
N GLU A 15 17.32 -3.41 -4.33
CA GLU A 15 18.74 -3.57 -4.00
C GLU A 15 18.96 -4.08 -2.57
N LYS A 16 18.17 -3.56 -1.62
CA LYS A 16 18.22 -3.95 -0.20
C LYS A 16 17.42 -5.22 0.11
N LYS A 17 16.75 -5.82 -0.88
CA LYS A 17 15.87 -6.98 -0.72
C LYS A 17 14.81 -6.76 0.37
N ILE A 18 14.26 -5.55 0.44
CA ILE A 18 13.16 -5.21 1.37
C ILE A 18 11.85 -5.56 0.66
N PRO A 19 11.07 -6.53 1.16
CA PRO A 19 9.77 -6.85 0.59
C PRO A 19 8.83 -5.66 0.75
N TYR A 20 8.11 -5.29 -0.30
CA TYR A 20 7.16 -4.19 -0.25
C TYR A 20 6.05 -4.36 -1.28
N MET A 21 5.01 -3.55 -1.14
CA MET A 21 4.03 -3.33 -2.18
C MET A 21 3.50 -1.89 -2.12
N ILE A 22 3.29 -1.29 -3.29
CA ILE A 22 2.58 -0.01 -3.42
C ILE A 22 1.09 -0.28 -3.32
N ILE A 23 0.43 0.43 -2.41
CA ILE A 23 -1.01 0.31 -2.15
C ILE A 23 -1.73 1.62 -2.51
N GLY A 24 -2.92 1.82 -1.94
CA GLY A 24 -3.57 3.13 -1.94
C GLY A 24 -3.97 3.60 -3.34
N GLY A 25 -3.97 4.93 -3.53
CA GLY A 25 -4.44 5.54 -4.77
C GLY A 25 -3.59 5.20 -6.00
N GLN A 26 -2.28 5.03 -5.82
CA GLN A 26 -1.38 4.67 -6.93
C GLN A 26 -1.67 3.27 -7.47
N ALA A 27 -1.97 2.31 -6.60
CA ALA A 27 -2.30 0.95 -7.02
C ALA A 27 -3.67 0.86 -7.74
N VAL A 28 -4.64 1.70 -7.34
CA VAL A 28 -5.95 1.78 -8.02
C VAL A 28 -5.80 2.16 -9.50
N LEU A 29 -4.81 2.99 -9.86
CA LEU A 29 -4.61 3.42 -11.26
C LEU A 29 -4.31 2.25 -12.22
N LEU A 30 -3.87 1.11 -11.71
CA LEU A 30 -3.59 -0.08 -12.53
C LEU A 30 -4.84 -0.90 -12.86
N TYR A 31 -5.86 -0.86 -12.00
CA TYR A 31 -6.98 -1.80 -12.06
C TYR A 31 -8.36 -1.13 -12.11
N GLY A 32 -8.48 0.14 -11.73
CA GLY A 32 -9.74 0.87 -11.64
C GLY A 32 -9.80 2.09 -12.57
N GLU A 33 -10.64 3.06 -12.22
CA GLU A 33 -10.72 4.33 -12.93
C GLU A 33 -9.55 5.22 -12.52
N PRO A 34 -8.84 5.81 -13.50
CA PRO A 34 -7.85 6.84 -13.21
C PRO A 34 -8.47 7.97 -12.40
N ARG A 35 -7.80 8.35 -11.31
CA ARG A 35 -8.25 9.42 -10.42
C ARG A 35 -7.09 10.19 -9.83
N LEU A 36 -7.40 11.38 -9.33
CA LEU A 36 -6.42 12.15 -8.57
C LEU A 36 -6.07 11.43 -7.26
N THR A 37 -4.78 11.24 -7.03
CA THR A 37 -4.13 10.78 -5.80
C THR A 37 -2.99 11.76 -5.49
N ARG A 38 -2.74 12.00 -4.21
CA ARG A 38 -1.83 13.07 -3.74
C ARG A 38 -0.56 12.53 -3.11
N ASP A 39 -0.50 11.22 -2.93
CA ASP A 39 0.42 10.50 -2.07
C ASP A 39 0.80 9.16 -2.69
N ILE A 40 1.84 8.57 -2.12
CA ILE A 40 2.33 7.24 -2.42
C ILE A 40 2.33 6.48 -1.10
N ASP A 41 1.58 5.38 -1.04
CA ASP A 41 1.50 4.52 0.14
C ASP A 41 2.27 3.22 -0.14
N ILE A 42 3.22 2.88 0.73
CA ILE A 42 4.10 1.72 0.57
C ILE A 42 4.02 0.87 1.83
N THR A 43 3.45 -0.34 1.72
CA THR A 43 3.53 -1.33 2.78
C THR A 43 4.86 -2.06 2.69
N LEU A 44 5.59 -2.11 3.80
CA LEU A 44 6.89 -2.75 3.94
C LEU A 44 6.73 -4.06 4.72
N GLY A 45 7.26 -5.15 4.18
CA GLY A 45 7.27 -6.48 4.80
C GLY A 45 8.34 -6.65 5.89
N ILE A 46 8.64 -5.58 6.61
CA ILE A 46 9.63 -5.51 7.69
C ILE A 46 9.04 -4.79 8.90
N GLY A 47 9.57 -5.10 10.09
CA GLY A 47 9.22 -4.42 11.32
C GLY A 47 10.01 -3.13 11.54
N ILE A 48 9.61 -2.40 12.58
CA ILE A 48 10.23 -1.15 13.00
C ILE A 48 11.68 -1.33 13.48
N ASP A 49 12.08 -2.56 13.84
CA ASP A 49 13.46 -2.93 14.18
C ASP A 49 14.43 -2.64 13.02
N ARG A 50 13.94 -2.64 11.78
CA ARG A 50 14.70 -2.33 10.56
C ARG A 50 14.51 -0.89 10.07
N ILE A 51 14.00 0.02 10.90
CA ILE A 51 13.76 1.44 10.53
C ILE A 51 14.99 2.14 9.96
N LYS A 52 16.19 1.82 10.44
CA LYS A 52 17.45 2.38 9.93
C LYS A 52 17.65 2.15 8.43
N GLU A 53 17.17 1.02 7.91
CA GLU A 53 17.26 0.72 6.49
C GLU A 53 16.33 1.61 5.66
N ILE A 54 15.12 1.89 6.18
CA ILE A 54 14.15 2.79 5.54
C ILE A 54 14.61 4.24 5.59
N LEU A 55 15.25 4.67 6.69
CA LEU A 55 15.92 5.98 6.73
C LEU A 55 17.02 6.07 5.66
N GLY A 56 17.76 4.97 5.44
CA GLY A 56 18.73 4.87 4.34
C GLY A 56 18.08 4.96 2.95
N VAL A 57 16.90 4.34 2.76
CA VAL A 57 16.11 4.47 1.52
C VAL A 57 15.71 5.93 1.30
N ILE A 58 15.07 6.54 2.29
CA ILE A 58 14.61 7.94 2.26
C ILE A 58 15.75 8.90 1.89
N ASN A 59 16.91 8.73 2.53
CA ASN A 59 18.09 9.54 2.25
C ASN A 59 18.62 9.33 0.81
N LYS A 60 18.75 8.07 0.36
CA LYS A 60 19.25 7.74 -0.99
C LYS A 60 18.31 8.24 -2.09
N THR A 61 17.00 8.31 -1.82
CA THR A 61 16.00 8.82 -2.77
C THR A 61 15.78 10.33 -2.68
N GLY A 62 16.48 11.04 -1.81
CA GLY A 62 16.35 12.49 -1.63
C GLY A 62 15.06 12.94 -0.95
N LEU A 63 14.33 12.01 -0.30
CA LEU A 63 13.13 12.32 0.47
C LEU A 63 13.50 12.90 1.84
N LYS A 64 12.57 13.65 2.44
CA LYS A 64 12.69 14.17 3.80
C LYS A 64 11.64 13.57 4.71
N VAL A 65 12.05 13.11 5.88
CA VAL A 65 11.12 12.67 6.93
C VAL A 65 10.30 13.87 7.42
N LEU A 66 9.00 13.67 7.62
CA LEU A 66 8.07 14.73 8.02
C LEU A 66 7.87 14.85 9.54
N VAL A 67 8.34 13.86 10.31
CA VAL A 67 8.15 13.79 11.77
C VAL A 67 9.43 14.17 12.51
N LYS A 68 9.27 14.89 13.63
CA LYS A 68 10.40 15.32 14.48
C LYS A 68 10.93 14.17 15.33
N ASP A 69 10.04 13.50 16.06
CA ASP A 69 10.36 12.32 16.86
C ASP A 69 9.99 11.05 16.09
N ILE A 70 10.95 10.58 15.30
CA ILE A 70 10.80 9.41 14.43
C ILE A 70 10.43 8.17 15.24
N ASN A 71 11.15 7.93 16.35
CA ASN A 71 10.98 6.72 17.13
C ASN A 71 9.59 6.70 17.77
N LYS A 72 9.18 7.79 18.42
CA LYS A 72 7.85 7.86 19.04
C LYS A 72 6.75 7.66 17.99
N PHE A 73 6.80 8.42 16.89
CA PHE A 73 5.75 8.39 15.88
C PHE A 73 5.60 7.02 15.22
N VAL A 74 6.71 6.38 14.86
CA VAL A 74 6.68 5.07 14.20
C VAL A 74 6.23 3.97 15.17
N ASN A 75 6.62 4.03 16.45
CA ASN A 75 6.14 3.06 17.45
C ASN A 75 4.63 3.18 17.70
N GLU A 76 4.08 4.40 17.63
CA GLU A 76 2.64 4.63 17.84
C GLU A 76 1.78 4.32 16.62
N THR A 77 2.31 4.56 15.40
CA THR A 77 1.49 4.54 14.17
C THR A 77 1.87 3.45 13.18
N MET A 78 3.06 2.86 13.31
CA MET A 78 3.67 1.98 12.31
C MET A 78 3.92 2.67 10.95
N VAL A 79 3.91 4.00 10.90
CA VAL A 79 4.12 4.76 9.66
C VAL A 79 5.30 5.71 9.80
N LEU A 80 6.19 5.73 8.80
CA LEU A 80 7.23 6.74 8.63
C LEU A 80 6.88 7.63 7.42
N PRO A 81 6.28 8.80 7.65
CA PRO A 81 5.92 9.71 6.58
C PRO A 81 7.13 10.50 6.08
N ALA A 82 7.28 10.58 4.77
CA ALA A 82 8.30 11.33 4.08
C ALA A 82 7.72 12.17 2.93
N MET A 83 8.50 13.08 2.39
CA MET A 83 8.08 13.96 1.30
C MET A 83 9.23 14.26 0.35
N ASP A 84 8.93 14.32 -0.94
CA ASP A 84 9.81 14.91 -1.92
C ASP A 84 9.67 16.45 -1.89
N GLU A 85 10.76 17.16 -1.60
CA GLU A 85 10.70 18.60 -1.37
C GLU A 85 10.36 19.41 -2.62
N LYS A 86 10.70 18.90 -3.81
CA LYS A 86 10.49 19.59 -5.09
C LYS A 86 9.04 19.51 -5.53
N THR A 87 8.47 18.32 -5.47
CA THR A 87 7.11 18.02 -5.94
C THR A 87 6.04 18.16 -4.86
N LYS A 88 6.43 18.20 -3.59
CA LYS A 88 5.56 18.15 -2.41
C LYS A 88 4.71 16.87 -2.33
N ILE A 89 5.10 15.82 -3.05
CA ILE A 89 4.44 14.51 -2.99
C ILE A 89 4.84 13.83 -1.68
N ARG A 90 3.84 13.43 -0.91
CA ARG A 90 4.00 12.65 0.32
C ARG A 90 4.17 11.16 -0.02
N VAL A 91 5.06 10.51 0.73
CA VAL A 91 5.30 9.07 0.68
C VAL A 91 5.17 8.52 2.09
N ASP A 92 4.24 7.59 2.30
CA ASP A 92 4.06 6.92 3.59
C ASP A 92 4.65 5.51 3.53
N PHE A 93 5.69 5.28 4.35
CA PHE A 93 6.28 3.96 4.55
C PHE A 93 5.60 3.28 5.74
N ILE A 94 4.83 2.24 5.48
CA ILE A 94 3.98 1.55 6.46
C ILE A 94 4.65 0.23 6.84
N PHE A 95 5.11 0.10 8.08
CA PHE A 95 5.71 -1.13 8.59
C PHE A 95 4.61 -2.14 8.93
N SER A 96 4.62 -3.31 8.30
CA SER A 96 3.69 -4.39 8.64
C SER A 96 4.32 -5.77 8.46
N TYR A 97 4.05 -6.66 9.40
CA TYR A 97 4.56 -8.04 9.41
C TYR A 97 3.48 -9.09 9.74
N THR A 98 2.23 -8.65 9.68
CA THR A 98 1.01 -9.45 9.80
C THR A 98 0.99 -10.60 8.78
N ILE A 99 0.26 -11.68 9.09
CA ILE A 99 0.10 -12.83 8.20
C ILE A 99 -0.56 -12.40 6.88
N TYR A 100 -1.51 -11.47 6.94
CA TYR A 100 -2.16 -10.91 5.76
C TYR A 100 -1.15 -10.19 4.87
N GLU A 101 -0.42 -9.22 5.42
CA GLU A 101 0.49 -8.39 4.63
C GLU A 101 1.65 -9.19 4.06
N LYS A 102 2.16 -10.20 4.78
CA LYS A 102 3.13 -11.15 4.22
C LYS A 102 2.57 -11.87 2.99
N GLN A 103 1.31 -12.31 3.06
CA GLN A 103 0.65 -12.96 1.93
C GLN A 103 0.38 -11.98 0.77
N ALA A 104 -0.09 -10.77 1.07
CA ALA A 104 -0.37 -9.73 0.08
C ALA A 104 0.91 -9.27 -0.65
N ILE A 105 2.01 -9.05 0.07
CA ILE A 105 3.32 -8.70 -0.51
C ILE A 105 3.83 -9.84 -1.40
N ASN A 106 3.72 -11.10 -0.97
CA ASN A 106 4.12 -12.24 -1.80
C ASN A 106 3.27 -12.39 -3.07
N LYS A 107 2.04 -11.88 -3.07
CA LYS A 107 1.13 -11.86 -4.22
C LYS A 107 1.20 -10.56 -5.03
N ALA A 108 2.01 -9.59 -4.61
CA ALA A 108 2.10 -8.29 -5.26
C ALA A 108 2.45 -8.45 -6.74
N LYS A 109 1.78 -7.67 -7.58
CA LYS A 109 1.96 -7.69 -9.03
C LYS A 109 3.20 -6.88 -9.39
N LYS A 110 4.09 -7.54 -10.12
CA LYS A 110 5.30 -6.94 -10.67
C LYS A 110 4.97 -6.15 -11.93
N ILE A 111 5.28 -4.86 -11.93
CA ILE A 111 5.10 -3.93 -13.04
C ILE A 111 6.47 -3.36 -13.41
N LEU A 112 6.80 -3.35 -14.70
CA LEU A 112 8.03 -2.73 -15.19
C LEU A 112 7.79 -1.23 -15.46
N LEU A 113 8.50 -0.37 -14.74
CA LEU A 113 8.52 1.08 -14.95
C LEU A 113 9.93 1.49 -15.41
N ASP A 114 10.11 1.72 -16.71
CA ASP A 114 11.42 1.99 -17.31
C ASP A 114 12.47 0.94 -16.90
N ASP A 115 12.14 -0.34 -17.13
CA ASP A 115 12.96 -1.52 -16.78
C ASP A 115 13.21 -1.78 -15.29
N ILE A 116 12.65 -0.95 -14.40
CA ILE A 116 12.68 -1.19 -12.96
C ILE A 116 11.45 -2.00 -12.55
N GLU A 117 11.68 -3.13 -11.89
CA GLU A 117 10.63 -3.94 -11.29
C GLU A 117 10.02 -3.20 -10.09
N VAL A 118 8.71 -2.95 -10.15
CA VAL A 118 7.96 -2.30 -9.09
C VAL A 118 6.79 -3.18 -8.67
N TYR A 119 6.64 -3.41 -7.37
CA TYR A 119 5.61 -4.28 -6.81
C TYR A 119 4.40 -3.44 -6.36
N PHE A 120 3.24 -3.69 -6.95
CA PHE A 120 1.96 -3.10 -6.59
C PHE A 120 1.04 -4.15 -5.98
N ALA A 121 0.15 -3.74 -5.07
CA ALA A 121 -0.87 -4.63 -4.54
C ALA A 121 -1.72 -5.26 -5.66
N SER A 122 -2.18 -6.49 -5.42
CA SER A 122 -3.16 -7.14 -6.30
C SER A 122 -4.49 -6.39 -6.26
N PRO A 123 -5.35 -6.50 -7.30
CA PRO A 123 -6.67 -5.90 -7.24
C PRO A 123 -7.49 -6.41 -6.05
N GLU A 124 -7.34 -7.68 -5.66
CA GLU A 124 -7.98 -8.25 -4.47
C GLU A 124 -7.52 -7.56 -3.17
N ASP A 125 -6.21 -7.38 -2.98
CA ASP A 125 -5.68 -6.74 -1.77
C ASP A 125 -6.05 -5.25 -1.71
N ILE A 126 -6.16 -4.58 -2.87
CA ILE A 126 -6.71 -3.22 -2.93
C ILE A 126 -8.17 -3.23 -2.46
N ILE A 127 -9.01 -4.12 -2.97
CA ILE A 127 -10.41 -4.24 -2.54
C ILE A 127 -10.50 -4.47 -1.03
N ILE A 128 -9.70 -5.38 -0.48
CA ILE A 128 -9.64 -5.67 0.96
C ILE A 128 -9.31 -4.40 1.76
N HIS A 129 -8.24 -3.67 1.39
CA HIS A 129 -7.86 -2.43 2.05
C HIS A 129 -8.98 -1.37 2.01
N LYS A 130 -9.66 -1.26 0.86
CA LYS A 130 -10.74 -0.30 0.62
C LYS A 130 -12.00 -0.61 1.42
N ILE A 131 -12.34 -1.88 1.59
CA ILE A 131 -13.46 -2.31 2.44
C ILE A 131 -13.14 -2.02 3.90
N PHE A 132 -11.88 -2.24 4.30
CA PHE A 132 -11.42 -1.97 5.65
C PHE A 132 -11.54 -0.47 5.99
N SER A 133 -11.10 0.42 5.10
CA SER A 133 -11.19 1.87 5.30
C SER A 133 -12.61 2.41 5.15
N GLY A 134 -13.38 1.91 4.18
CA GLY A 134 -14.81 2.15 4.01
C GLY A 134 -15.24 3.60 3.74
N ARG A 135 -14.35 4.47 3.24
CA ARG A 135 -14.71 5.86 2.88
C ARG A 135 -15.57 5.84 1.60
N PRO A 136 -16.42 6.86 1.35
CA PRO A 136 -17.26 6.91 0.15
C PRO A 136 -16.48 6.66 -1.16
N LYS A 137 -15.32 7.32 -1.31
CA LYS A 137 -14.43 7.13 -2.46
C LYS A 137 -13.84 5.73 -2.58
N ASP A 138 -13.67 5.03 -1.46
CA ASP A 138 -13.16 3.66 -1.48
C ASP A 138 -14.20 2.70 -2.10
N ILE A 139 -15.50 2.97 -1.94
CA ILE A 139 -16.58 2.20 -2.58
C ILE A 139 -16.56 2.38 -4.10
N GLU A 140 -16.34 3.61 -4.57
CA GLU A 140 -16.19 3.91 -6.01
C GLU A 140 -14.96 3.19 -6.59
N ASP A 141 -13.82 3.24 -5.90
CA ASP A 141 -12.60 2.52 -6.27
C ASP A 141 -12.89 1.00 -6.40
N ILE A 142 -13.59 0.38 -5.43
CA ILE A 142 -13.93 -1.06 -5.46
C ILE A 142 -14.81 -1.40 -6.67
N LYS A 143 -15.89 -0.64 -6.89
CA LYS A 143 -16.81 -0.89 -8.03
C LYS A 143 -16.06 -0.86 -9.36
N SER A 144 -15.21 0.14 -9.52
CA SER A 144 -14.43 0.28 -10.75
C SER A 144 -13.46 -0.90 -10.96
N ILE A 145 -12.77 -1.34 -9.90
CA ILE A 145 -11.87 -2.49 -9.97
C ILE A 145 -12.66 -3.76 -10.34
N LEU A 146 -13.80 -4.01 -9.70
CA LEU A 146 -14.63 -5.18 -10.00
C LEU A 146 -15.14 -5.18 -11.45
N LEU A 147 -15.49 -4.03 -12.00
CA LEU A 147 -15.98 -3.90 -13.38
C LEU A 147 -14.87 -4.12 -14.43
N LYS A 148 -13.63 -3.73 -14.13
CA LYS A 148 -12.51 -3.79 -15.09
C LYS A 148 -11.71 -5.09 -15.06
N ASN A 149 -11.92 -5.94 -14.06
CA ASN A 149 -11.11 -7.14 -13.84
C ASN A 149 -12.02 -8.38 -13.75
N GLU A 150 -11.98 -9.23 -14.78
CA GLU A 150 -12.88 -10.38 -14.90
C GLU A 150 -12.54 -11.55 -13.95
N ASN A 151 -11.29 -11.64 -13.49
CA ASN A 151 -10.75 -12.80 -12.77
C ASN A 151 -10.40 -12.53 -11.30
N ILE A 152 -11.23 -11.73 -10.61
CA ILE A 152 -11.04 -11.40 -9.20
C ILE A 152 -11.29 -12.63 -8.31
N ASP A 153 -10.33 -12.96 -7.44
CA ASP A 153 -10.49 -14.04 -6.45
C ASP A 153 -11.36 -13.60 -5.25
N VAL A 154 -12.67 -13.66 -5.45
CA VAL A 154 -13.70 -13.35 -4.44
C VAL A 154 -13.57 -14.26 -3.20
N LYS A 155 -13.10 -15.50 -3.36
CA LYS A 155 -12.90 -16.43 -2.22
C LYS A 155 -11.76 -15.95 -1.33
N TYR A 156 -10.67 -15.48 -1.92
CA TYR A 156 -9.56 -14.88 -1.21
C TYR A 156 -9.96 -13.60 -0.46
N ILE A 157 -10.71 -12.70 -1.12
CA ILE A 157 -11.24 -11.49 -0.48
C ILE A 157 -12.09 -11.86 0.73
N ASN A 158 -13.11 -12.72 0.54
CA ASN A 158 -14.00 -13.13 1.62
C ASN A 158 -13.28 -13.85 2.76
N LYS A 159 -12.24 -14.64 2.48
CA LYS A 159 -11.40 -15.27 3.51
C LYS A 159 -10.83 -14.19 4.43
N TRP A 160 -10.14 -13.20 3.88
CA TRP A 160 -9.49 -12.18 4.69
C TRP A 160 -10.45 -11.23 5.38
N LEU A 161 -11.55 -10.83 4.72
CA LEU A 161 -12.58 -10.02 5.38
C LEU A 161 -13.20 -10.75 6.57
N LYS A 162 -13.42 -12.07 6.48
CA LYS A 162 -13.88 -12.88 7.61
C LYS A 162 -12.86 -12.96 8.73
N GLU A 163 -11.56 -13.08 8.42
CA GLU A 163 -10.52 -13.04 9.44
C GLU A 163 -10.47 -11.68 10.16
N PHE A 164 -10.52 -10.56 9.42
CA PHE A 164 -10.57 -9.23 10.03
C PHE A 164 -11.85 -8.97 10.82
N GLN A 165 -12.97 -9.54 10.39
CA GLN A 165 -14.25 -9.45 11.10
C GLN A 165 -14.18 -10.07 12.52
N LYS A 166 -13.31 -11.07 12.74
CA LYS A 166 -13.10 -11.65 14.09
C LYS A 166 -12.47 -10.63 15.04
N THR A 167 -11.58 -9.79 14.53
CA THR A 167 -10.90 -8.74 15.30
C THR A 167 -11.74 -7.47 15.43
N PHE A 168 -12.56 -7.15 14.43
CA PHE A 168 -13.43 -5.97 14.41
C PHE A 168 -14.91 -6.33 14.13
N PRO A 169 -15.62 -6.97 15.08
CA PRO A 169 -16.97 -7.49 14.87
C PRO A 169 -18.00 -6.43 14.47
N GLU A 170 -17.81 -5.18 14.90
CA GLU A 170 -18.72 -4.06 14.62
C GLU A 170 -18.64 -3.58 13.17
N LYS A 171 -17.55 -3.86 12.45
CA LYS A 171 -17.29 -3.28 11.12
C LYS A 171 -18.04 -3.95 9.97
N ASN A 172 -18.53 -5.17 10.16
CA ASN A 172 -19.34 -5.94 9.21
C ASN A 172 -18.76 -6.00 7.78
N PHE A 173 -17.47 -6.29 7.64
CA PHE A 173 -16.72 -6.21 6.39
C PHE A 173 -17.30 -7.08 5.26
N THR A 174 -17.62 -8.34 5.53
CA THR A 174 -18.19 -9.27 4.54
C THR A 174 -19.52 -8.73 3.98
N LYS A 175 -20.40 -8.24 4.87
CA LYS A 175 -21.70 -7.66 4.48
C LYS A 175 -21.54 -6.36 3.70
N LYS A 176 -20.48 -5.57 3.96
CA LYS A 176 -20.17 -4.38 3.15
C LYS A 176 -19.76 -4.79 1.74
N PHE A 177 -18.93 -5.82 1.60
CA PHE A 177 -18.48 -6.30 0.29
C PHE A 177 -19.64 -6.85 -0.55
N GLU A 178 -20.50 -7.67 0.03
CA GLU A 178 -21.68 -8.26 -0.63
C GLU A 178 -22.67 -7.21 -1.18
N LYS A 179 -22.63 -5.97 -0.68
CA LYS A 179 -23.51 -4.88 -1.11
C LYS A 179 -22.95 -4.06 -2.27
N ILE A 180 -21.67 -4.24 -2.62
CA ILE A 180 -20.99 -3.47 -3.66
C ILE A 180 -21.18 -4.16 -5.00
#